data_AF-A0A7X6VGX5-F1
#
_entry.id   AF-A0A7X6VGX5-F1
#
_cell.length_a   1.000
_cell.length_b   1.000
_cell.length_c   1.000
_cell.angle_alpha   90.00
_cell.angle_beta   90.00
_cell.angle_gamma   90.00
#
_symmetry.space_group_name_H-M   'P 1'
#
loop_
_entity.id
_entity.type
_entity.pdbx_description
1 polymer ?
#
loop_
_entity_poly.entity_id
_entity_poly.type
_entity_poly.pdbx_seq_one_letter_code
_entity_poly.pdbx_strand_id
1 'polypeptide(L)'
;LGLFTDASGKIPERVKQRALEFMKIGNYTEIMNINLLQIQAAQRENVFFENGILPELSPFDDDEIHYEEHLRYILQMNFQILKLKKPEYAKALEMHAAQHEERKMQKQMAEQQQMMGGGMMG
;
A
#
# COMPACT_ATOMS: atom_id res chain seq x y z
N LEU A 1 -8.60 14.07 36.19
CA LEU A 1 -8.56 14.23 34.71
C LEU A 1 -7.68 13.12 34.16
N GLY A 2 -8.26 11.97 33.86
CA GLY A 2 -7.50 10.74 33.55
C GLY A 2 -8.06 10.01 32.34
N LEU A 3 -8.14 10.69 31.19
CA LEU A 3 -8.56 10.04 29.95
C LEU A 3 -7.41 9.23 29.32
N PHE A 4 -6.15 9.53 29.67
CA PHE A 4 -4.96 8.97 29.02
C PHE A 4 -3.89 8.44 29.98
N THR A 5 -4.14 8.48 31.30
CA THR A 5 -3.17 8.09 32.32
C THR A 5 -3.68 6.90 33.12
N ASP A 6 -2.79 5.97 33.45
CA ASP A 6 -3.05 4.87 34.37
C ASP A 6 -3.17 5.35 35.84
N ALA A 7 -3.41 4.41 36.76
CA ALA A 7 -3.58 4.69 38.18
C ALA A 7 -2.33 5.33 38.85
N SER A 8 -1.17 5.29 38.19
CA SER A 8 0.07 5.95 38.63
C SER A 8 0.30 7.32 38.00
N GLY A 9 -0.63 7.79 37.15
CA GLY A 9 -0.52 9.04 36.41
C GLY A 9 0.34 8.94 35.14
N LYS A 10 0.79 7.75 34.73
CA LYS A 10 1.61 7.55 33.53
C LYS A 10 0.76 7.19 32.32
N ILE A 11 1.14 7.64 31.15
CA ILE A 11 0.48 7.23 29.90
C ILE A 11 0.90 5.79 29.58
N PRO A 12 -0.05 4.85 29.41
CA PRO A 12 0.26 3.47 29.06
C PRO A 12 1.04 3.39 27.75
N GLU A 13 2.04 2.51 27.69
CA GLU A 13 2.97 2.43 26.56
C GLU A 13 2.24 2.16 25.22
N ARG A 14 1.19 1.34 25.25
CA ARG A 14 0.30 1.11 24.10
C ARG A 14 -0.38 2.39 23.60
N VAL A 15 -0.77 3.30 24.52
CA VAL A 15 -1.39 4.57 24.15
C VAL A 15 -0.35 5.52 23.56
N LYS A 16 0.90 5.49 24.04
CA LYS A 16 2.00 6.22 23.42
C LYS A 16 2.30 5.71 22.02
N GLN A 17 2.37 4.40 21.81
CA GLN A 17 2.59 3.81 20.49
C GLN A 17 1.45 4.16 19.52
N ARG A 18 0.19 4.04 19.96
CA ARG A 18 -0.98 4.47 19.18
C ARG A 18 -0.97 5.97 18.90
N ALA A 19 -0.59 6.78 19.88
CA ALA A 19 -0.47 8.21 19.71
C ALA A 19 0.69 8.57 18.77
N LEU A 20 1.81 7.84 18.77
CA LEU A 20 2.91 8.01 17.81
C LEU A 20 2.53 7.60 16.38
N GLU A 21 1.69 6.56 16.22
CA GLU A 21 1.05 6.23 14.94
C GLU A 21 0.17 7.37 14.42
N PHE A 22 -0.55 8.07 15.32
CA PHE A 22 -1.37 9.25 14.99
C PHE A 22 -0.58 10.56 14.88
N MET A 23 0.54 10.70 15.60
CA MET A 23 1.42 11.86 15.66
C MET A 23 2.59 11.73 14.67
N LYS A 24 2.37 11.12 13.49
CA LYS A 24 3.26 11.18 12.32
C LYS A 24 3.38 12.63 11.78
N ILE A 25 3.85 13.53 12.63
CA ILE A 25 3.99 14.96 12.41
C ILE A 25 5.41 15.20 11.95
N GLY A 26 5.52 15.57 10.67
CA GLY A 26 6.75 16.07 10.08
C GLY A 26 6.53 16.66 8.69
N ASN A 27 5.70 16.04 7.84
CA ASN A 27 5.47 16.51 6.45
C ASN A 27 4.12 16.07 5.83
N TYR A 28 3.08 15.86 6.63
CA TYR A 28 1.88 15.17 6.13
C TYR A 28 0.98 16.03 5.22
N THR A 29 0.99 17.36 5.29
CA THR A 29 0.05 18.19 4.50
C THR A 29 0.29 18.16 2.99
N GLU A 30 1.54 18.04 2.53
CA GLU A 30 1.87 17.92 1.10
C GLU A 30 1.91 16.44 0.64
N ILE A 31 2.35 15.54 1.51
CA ILE A 31 2.40 14.09 1.26
C ILE A 31 0.99 13.45 1.28
N MET A 32 0.03 14.02 2.02
CA MET A 32 -1.38 13.57 2.02
C MET A 32 -2.07 13.67 0.67
N ASN A 33 -1.56 14.48 -0.26
CA ASN A 33 -2.15 14.57 -1.59
C ASN A 33 -1.67 13.41 -2.48
N ILE A 34 -0.38 13.09 -2.49
CA ILE A 34 0.16 12.04 -3.39
C ILE A 34 -0.37 10.67 -2.98
N ASN A 35 -0.36 10.30 -1.70
CA ASN A 35 -0.86 8.98 -1.29
C ASN A 35 -2.35 8.80 -1.61
N LEU A 36 -3.16 9.85 -1.43
CA LEU A 36 -4.56 9.82 -1.82
C LEU A 36 -4.72 9.69 -3.34
N LEU A 37 -3.90 10.39 -4.13
CA LEU A 37 -3.88 10.27 -5.58
C LEU A 37 -3.48 8.86 -6.04
N GLN A 38 -2.52 8.22 -5.37
CA GLN A 38 -2.11 6.83 -5.62
C GLN A 38 -3.24 5.85 -5.29
N ILE A 39 -3.91 6.00 -4.15
CA ILE A 39 -5.10 5.20 -3.78
C ILE A 39 -6.19 5.35 -4.85
N GLN A 40 -6.51 6.59 -5.24
CA GLN A 40 -7.50 6.85 -6.27
C GLN A 40 -7.08 6.30 -7.64
N ALA A 41 -5.78 6.28 -7.95
CA ALA A 41 -5.26 5.69 -9.19
C ALA A 41 -5.47 4.16 -9.21
N ALA A 42 -5.02 3.45 -8.18
CA ALA A 42 -5.22 2.01 -8.07
C ALA A 42 -6.71 1.62 -8.08
N GLN A 43 -7.57 2.43 -7.44
CA GLN A 43 -9.02 2.22 -7.49
C GLN A 43 -9.61 2.44 -8.89
N ARG A 44 -9.12 3.43 -9.66
CA ARG A 44 -9.53 3.60 -11.06
C ARG A 44 -9.10 2.41 -11.92
N GLU A 45 -7.91 1.87 -11.68
CA GLU A 45 -7.42 0.70 -12.39
C GLU A 45 -8.28 -0.53 -12.12
N ASN A 46 -8.70 -0.78 -10.87
CA ASN A 46 -9.68 -1.83 -10.56
C ASN A 46 -10.95 -1.71 -11.42
N VAL A 47 -11.48 -0.49 -11.55
CA VAL A 47 -12.64 -0.20 -12.40
C VAL A 47 -12.30 -0.39 -13.89
N PHE A 48 -11.10 -0.06 -14.34
CA PHE A 48 -10.66 -0.31 -15.72
C PHE A 48 -10.68 -1.81 -16.03
N PHE A 49 -10.17 -2.66 -15.14
CA PHE A 49 -10.26 -4.11 -15.31
C PHE A 49 -11.71 -4.61 -15.35
N GLU A 50 -12.61 -4.08 -14.50
CA GLU A 50 -14.05 -4.42 -14.59
C GLU A 50 -14.65 -4.11 -15.98
N ASN A 51 -14.17 -3.04 -16.61
CA ASN A 51 -14.61 -2.55 -17.91
C ASN A 51 -13.81 -3.12 -19.09
N GLY A 52 -12.85 -4.02 -18.84
CA GLY A 52 -12.07 -4.69 -19.88
C GLY A 52 -10.91 -3.86 -20.44
N ILE A 53 -10.51 -2.81 -19.73
CA ILE A 53 -9.34 -1.99 -20.03
C ILE A 53 -8.17 -2.52 -19.19
N LEU A 54 -7.03 -2.74 -19.82
CA LEU A 54 -5.82 -3.27 -19.17
C LEU A 54 -4.83 -2.12 -18.97
N PRO A 55 -4.79 -1.49 -17.77
CA PRO A 55 -3.78 -0.48 -17.47
C PRO A 55 -2.37 -1.09 -17.50
N GLU A 56 -1.42 -0.30 -17.99
CA GLU A 56 0.00 -0.65 -17.92
C GLU A 56 0.58 -0.23 -16.58
N LEU A 57 1.60 -0.96 -16.15
CA LEU A 57 2.34 -0.68 -14.93
C LEU A 57 3.11 0.64 -15.08
N SER A 58 2.85 1.63 -14.22
CA SER A 58 3.45 2.96 -14.34
C SER A 58 4.73 3.07 -13.50
N PRO A 59 5.76 3.80 -13.96
CA PRO A 59 6.97 4.04 -13.18
C PRO A 59 6.75 5.03 -12.02
N PHE A 60 5.61 5.72 -11.98
CA PHE A 60 5.26 6.70 -10.96
C PHE A 60 4.39 6.13 -9.84
N ASP A 61 4.07 4.83 -9.91
CA ASP A 61 3.20 4.18 -8.94
C ASP A 61 3.94 3.95 -7.63
N ASP A 62 3.24 4.20 -6.54
CA ASP A 62 3.63 3.64 -5.26
C ASP A 62 3.19 2.18 -5.21
N ASP A 63 4.12 1.27 -5.48
CA ASP A 63 3.88 -0.17 -5.56
C ASP A 63 3.24 -0.77 -4.30
N GLU A 64 3.53 -0.22 -3.11
CA GLU A 64 2.92 -0.70 -1.88
C GLU A 64 1.43 -0.33 -1.84
N ILE A 65 1.13 0.95 -2.10
CA ILE A 65 -0.26 1.44 -2.10
C ILE A 65 -1.10 0.73 -3.16
N HIS A 66 -0.58 0.59 -4.37
CA HIS A 66 -1.29 -0.08 -5.47
C HIS A 66 -1.55 -1.55 -5.16
N TYR A 67 -0.53 -2.28 -4.71
CA TYR A 67 -0.71 -3.67 -4.31
C TYR A 67 -1.78 -3.84 -3.23
N GLU A 68 -1.75 -3.01 -2.18
CA GLU A 68 -2.74 -3.06 -1.11
C GLU A 68 -4.16 -2.79 -1.62
N GLU A 69 -4.35 -1.77 -2.47
CA GLU A 69 -5.67 -1.43 -3.01
C GLU A 69 -6.22 -2.49 -3.98
N HIS A 70 -5.37 -3.09 -4.83
CA HIS A 70 -5.78 -4.23 -5.66
C HIS A 70 -6.14 -5.44 -4.80
N LEU A 71 -5.34 -5.75 -3.77
CA LEU A 71 -5.63 -6.87 -2.87
C LEU A 71 -6.95 -6.65 -2.13
N ARG A 72 -7.22 -5.42 -1.64
CA ARG A 72 -8.52 -5.07 -1.03
C ARG A 72 -9.67 -5.36 -2.00
N TYR A 73 -9.55 -4.97 -3.26
CA TYR A 73 -10.61 -5.20 -4.25
C TYR A 73 -10.76 -6.68 -4.63
N ILE A 74 -9.65 -7.42 -4.80
CA ILE A 74 -9.65 -8.86 -5.09
C ILE A 74 -10.41 -9.66 -4.01
N LEU A 75 -10.33 -9.23 -2.76
CA LEU A 75 -11.02 -9.85 -1.62
C LEU A 75 -12.53 -9.48 -1.54
N GLN A 76 -13.04 -8.59 -2.38
CA GLN A 76 -14.43 -8.17 -2.39
C GLN A 76 -15.31 -9.04 -3.31
N MET A 77 -16.63 -9.03 -3.03
CA MET A 77 -17.64 -9.73 -3.84
C MET A 77 -17.64 -9.27 -5.31
N ASN A 78 -17.36 -7.99 -5.59
CA ASN A 78 -17.33 -7.47 -6.95
C ASN A 78 -16.27 -8.17 -7.82
N PHE A 79 -15.10 -8.44 -7.25
CA PHE A 79 -14.07 -9.21 -7.95
C PHE A 79 -14.49 -10.67 -8.17
N GLN A 80 -15.19 -11.30 -7.23
CA GLN A 80 -15.73 -12.65 -7.43
C GLN A 80 -16.73 -12.69 -8.60
N ILE A 81 -17.57 -11.66 -8.73
CA ILE A 81 -18.47 -11.49 -9.87
C ILE A 81 -17.67 -11.27 -11.17
N LEU A 82 -16.62 -10.44 -11.15
CA LEU A 82 -15.74 -10.22 -12.29
C LEU A 82 -15.10 -11.54 -12.76
N LYS A 83 -14.59 -12.35 -11.83
CA LYS A 83 -13.97 -13.65 -12.12
C LYS A 83 -14.93 -14.64 -12.77
N LEU A 84 -16.21 -14.62 -12.40
CA LEU A 84 -17.24 -15.45 -13.03
C LEU A 84 -17.66 -14.94 -14.41
N LYS A 85 -17.79 -13.62 -14.58
CA LYS A 85 -18.32 -13.01 -15.81
C LYS A 85 -17.29 -12.77 -16.89
N LYS A 86 -16.06 -12.39 -16.49
CA LYS A 86 -14.96 -12.02 -17.39
C LYS A 86 -13.62 -12.50 -16.79
N PRO A 87 -13.37 -13.82 -16.76
CA PRO A 87 -12.21 -14.41 -16.09
C PRO A 87 -10.87 -13.90 -16.63
N GLU A 88 -10.80 -13.51 -17.91
CA GLU A 88 -9.61 -12.94 -18.53
C GLU A 88 -9.17 -11.62 -17.89
N TYR A 89 -10.12 -10.74 -17.54
CA TYR A 89 -9.80 -9.47 -16.89
C TYR A 89 -9.54 -9.63 -15.40
N ALA A 90 -10.21 -10.58 -14.75
CA ALA A 90 -9.88 -10.94 -13.37
C ALA A 90 -8.44 -11.46 -13.27
N LYS A 91 -8.04 -12.36 -14.18
CA LYS A 91 -6.66 -12.87 -14.26
C LYS A 91 -5.67 -11.75 -14.58
N ALA A 92 -6.03 -10.81 -15.44
CA ALA A 92 -5.16 -9.67 -15.76
C ALA A 92 -4.93 -8.77 -14.54
N LEU A 93 -5.95 -8.51 -13.72
CA LEU A 93 -5.79 -7.77 -12.47
C LEU A 93 -4.93 -8.53 -11.45
N GLU A 94 -5.12 -9.86 -11.30
CA GLU A 94 -4.29 -10.69 -10.43
C GLU A 94 -2.81 -10.63 -10.86
N MET A 95 -2.54 -10.68 -12.16
CA MET A 95 -1.19 -10.53 -12.71
C MET A 95 -0.61 -9.13 -12.48
N HIS A 96 -1.42 -8.09 -12.64
CA HIS A 96 -1.01 -6.71 -12.41
C HIS A 96 -0.65 -6.46 -10.94
N ALA A 97 -1.45 -6.96 -10.00
CA ALA A 97 -1.12 -6.91 -8.57
C ALA A 97 0.20 -7.64 -8.26
N ALA A 98 0.44 -8.80 -8.86
CA ALA A 98 1.70 -9.53 -8.70
C ALA A 98 2.92 -8.75 -9.22
N GLN A 99 2.75 -7.96 -10.29
CA GLN A 99 3.82 -7.10 -10.81
C GLN A 99 4.22 -6.01 -9.80
N HIS A 100 3.25 -5.38 -9.13
CA HIS A 100 3.53 -4.43 -8.03
C HIS A 100 4.26 -5.11 -6.87
N GLU A 101 3.85 -6.31 -6.48
CA GLU A 101 4.50 -7.08 -5.42
C GLU A 101 5.95 -7.42 -5.75
N GLU A 102 6.22 -7.83 -7.00
CA GLU A 102 7.56 -8.13 -7.47
C GLU A 102 8.46 -6.88 -7.49
N ARG A 103 7.97 -5.75 -8.03
CA ARG A 103 8.72 -4.48 -8.02
C ARG A 103 9.05 -4.02 -6.60
N LYS A 104 8.11 -4.18 -5.67
CA LYS A 104 8.33 -3.89 -4.26
C LYS A 104 9.47 -4.75 -3.70
N MET A 105 9.43 -6.07 -3.90
CA MET A 105 10.47 -6.98 -3.41
C MET A 105 11.84 -6.67 -4.02
N GLN A 106 11.89 -6.38 -5.33
CA GLN A 106 13.13 -6.02 -6.01
C GLN A 106 13.75 -4.73 -5.43
N LYS A 107 12.93 -3.70 -5.17
CA LYS A 107 13.38 -2.46 -4.50
C LYS A 107 13.96 -2.76 -3.11
N GLN A 108 13.26 -3.55 -2.30
CA GLN A 108 13.72 -3.92 -0.95
C GLN A 108 15.03 -4.73 -0.97
N MET A 109 15.16 -5.70 -1.89
CA MET A 109 16.39 -6.48 -2.04
C MET A 109 17.57 -5.60 -2.49
N ALA A 110 17.33 -4.67 -3.41
CA ALA A 110 18.36 -3.74 -3.86
C ALA A 110 18.87 -2.82 -2.73
N GLU A 111 17.95 -2.28 -1.91
CA GLU A 111 18.29 -1.48 -0.74
C GLU A 111 19.09 -2.29 0.30
N GLN A 112 18.69 -3.54 0.56
CA GLN A 112 19.40 -4.42 1.49
C GLN A 112 20.81 -4.76 1.00
N GLN A 113 20.99 -5.01 -0.30
CA GLN A 113 22.30 -5.26 -0.90
C GLN A 113 23.21 -4.02 -0.82
N GLN A 114 22.67 -2.82 -1.03
CA GLN A 114 23.42 -1.58 -0.87
C GLN A 114 23.87 -1.36 0.59
N MET A 115 23.01 -1.64 1.56
CA MET A 115 23.37 -1.55 2.98
C MET A 115 24.45 -2.57 3.39
N MET A 116 24.42 -3.80 2.85
CA MET A 116 25.46 -4.79 3.13
C MET A 116 26.78 -4.54 2.38
N GLY A 117 26.74 -3.93 1.19
CA GLY A 117 27.93 -3.56 0.42
C GLY A 117 28.67 -2.33 0.96
N GLY A 118 27.95 -1.36 1.55
CA GLY A 118 28.53 -0.15 2.14
C GLY A 118 29.28 -0.37 3.46
N GLY A 119 29.05 -1.49 4.15
CA GLY A 119 29.71 -1.83 5.42
C GLY A 119 31.13 -2.40 5.32
N MET A 120 31.64 -2.67 4.11
CA MET A 120 33.00 -3.17 3.88
C MET A 120 34.04 -2.09 3.53
N MET A 121 33.66 -0.79 3.54
CA MET A 121 34.57 0.34 3.31
C MET A 121 34.62 1.32 4.50
N GLY A 122 34.57 0.81 5.73
CA GLY A 122 34.75 1.59 6.97
C GLY A 122 35.95 1.11 7.76
#